data_AF-A0AAV5UMV7-F1
#
_entry.id   AF-A0AAV5UMV7-F1
#
_cell.length_a   1.000
_cell.length_b   1.000
_cell.length_c   1.000
_cell.angle_alpha   90.00
_cell.angle_beta   90.00
_cell.angle_gamma   90.00
#
_symmetry.space_group_name_H-M   'P 1'
#
loop_
_entity.id
_entity.type
_entity.pdbx_description
1 polymer ?
#
loop_
_entity_poly.entity_id
_entity_poly.type
_entity_poly.pdbx_seq_one_letter_code
_entity_poly.pdbx_strand_id
1 'polypeptide(L)'
;KDYDNTISPYSTKSANFTWNSNASYASIGLMRSRLLSVQEREQSFSTATGAIMEWTDPRLLWSPDDFQGINHLYVRRSRIWMPEIVPCERR
;
A
#
# COMPACT_ATOMS: atom_id res chain seq x y z
N LYS A 1 -15.05 14.18 8.55
CA LYS A 1 -13.64 13.91 8.85
C LYS A 1 -12.90 14.03 7.54
N ASP A 2 -11.96 14.96 7.42
CA ASP A 2 -11.21 15.14 6.18
C ASP A 2 -10.11 14.09 6.12
N TYR A 3 -10.18 13.20 5.13
CA TYR A 3 -9.19 12.15 4.92
C TYR A 3 -8.01 12.71 4.14
N ASP A 4 -6.82 12.66 4.74
CA ASP A 4 -5.57 13.02 4.08
C ASP A 4 -4.88 11.76 3.53
N ASN A 5 -4.82 11.67 2.20
CA ASN A 5 -4.23 10.56 1.46
C ASN A 5 -2.69 10.63 1.37
N THR A 6 -2.07 11.73 1.79
CA THR A 6 -0.60 11.89 1.78
C THR A 6 0.04 11.29 3.03
N ILE A 7 -0.77 11.06 4.07
CA ILE A 7 -0.32 10.57 5.37
C ILE A 7 -0.51 9.05 5.44
N SER A 8 0.57 8.35 5.78
CA SER A 8 0.57 6.90 6.01
C SER A 8 -0.26 6.52 7.25
N PRO A 9 -1.09 5.45 7.18
CA PRO A 9 -1.77 4.88 8.35
C PRO A 9 -0.82 4.07 9.24
N TYR A 10 0.38 3.74 8.75
CA TYR A 10 1.41 3.03 9.49
C TYR A 10 2.40 3.97 10.17
N SER A 11 2.87 3.59 11.36
CA SER A 11 3.84 4.35 12.15
C SER A 11 5.18 4.48 11.42
N THR A 12 5.57 5.70 11.07
CA THR A 12 6.95 6.03 10.70
C THR A 12 7.67 6.62 11.91
N LYS A 13 9.01 6.59 11.95
CA LYS A 13 9.80 7.21 13.04
C LYS A 13 9.54 8.71 13.24
N SER A 14 8.85 9.36 12.29
CA SER A 14 8.49 10.77 12.29
C SER A 14 7.01 11.04 12.61
N ALA A 15 6.19 10.01 12.87
CA ALA A 15 4.78 10.18 13.16
C ALA A 15 4.53 10.43 14.66
N ASN A 16 4.30 11.69 15.04
CA ASN A 16 3.83 12.06 16.38
C ASN A 16 2.31 11.84 16.53
N PHE A 17 1.81 10.66 16.19
CA PHE A 17 0.37 10.37 16.21
C PHE A 17 0.05 9.15 17.08
N THR A 18 -0.84 9.31 18.07
CA THR A 18 -1.20 8.30 19.10
C THR A 18 -2.17 7.20 18.64
N TRP A 19 -2.67 7.24 17.41
CA TRP A 19 -3.60 6.23 16.85
C TRP A 19 -2.90 5.01 16.22
N ASN A 20 -1.57 4.96 16.28
CA ASN A 20 -0.73 3.86 15.77
C ASN A 20 -0.49 2.74 16.80
N SER A 21 -1.38 2.60 17.81
CA SER A 21 -1.17 1.68 18.95
C SER A 21 -1.15 0.19 18.57
N ASN A 22 -1.63 -0.17 17.37
CA ASN A 22 -1.62 -1.54 16.87
C ASN A 22 -0.72 -1.64 15.64
N ALA A 23 0.17 -2.63 15.65
CA ALA A 23 0.97 -2.99 14.48
C ALA A 23 0.04 -3.33 13.33
N SER A 24 -0.08 -2.40 12.39
CA SER A 24 -0.78 -2.65 11.14
C SER A 24 0.25 -3.20 10.17
N TYR A 25 -0.12 -4.23 9.39
CA TYR A 25 0.76 -4.83 8.39
C TYR A 25 0.26 -4.49 7.00
N ALA A 26 1.17 -4.33 6.05
CA ALA A 26 0.88 -4.31 4.63
C ALA A 26 1.41 -5.62 4.04
N SER A 27 0.59 -6.30 3.25
CA SER A 27 0.97 -7.52 2.54
C SER A 27 1.16 -7.20 1.06
N ILE A 28 2.24 -7.72 0.49
CA ILE A 28 2.52 -7.66 -0.95
C ILE A 28 2.75 -9.07 -1.48
N GLY A 29 1.95 -9.46 -2.46
CA GLY A 29 2.10 -10.71 -3.20
C GLY A 29 2.52 -10.42 -4.62
N LEU A 30 3.60 -11.06 -5.08
CA LEU A 30 3.97 -11.06 -6.49
C LEU A 30 3.31 -12.26 -7.16
N MET A 31 2.54 -12.02 -8.22
CA MET A 31 1.82 -13.09 -8.90
C MET A 31 2.69 -13.77 -9.96
N ARG A 32 2.91 -13.09 -11.09
CA ARG A 32 3.63 -13.62 -12.24
C ARG A 32 4.65 -12.61 -12.70
N SER A 33 5.91 -13.00 -12.69
CA SER A 33 7.03 -12.20 -13.20
C SER A 33 7.48 -12.72 -14.55
N ARG A 34 7.74 -11.83 -15.51
CA ARG A 34 8.33 -12.13 -16.81
C ARG A 34 9.58 -11.29 -16.99
N LEU A 35 10.70 -11.96 -17.20
CA LEU A 35 11.94 -11.30 -17.57
C LEU A 35 11.82 -10.73 -18.99
N LEU A 36 12.07 -9.44 -19.13
CA LEU A 36 12.00 -8.72 -20.41
C LEU A 36 13.39 -8.55 -21.03
N SER A 37 14.39 -8.20 -20.23
CA SER A 37 15.76 -8.01 -20.68
C SER A 37 16.76 -8.14 -19.52
N VAL A 38 18.00 -8.48 -19.86
CA VAL A 38 19.13 -8.57 -18.93
C VAL A 38 20.33 -7.84 -19.55
N GLN A 39 20.96 -6.98 -18.76
CA GLN A 39 22.23 -6.34 -19.04
C GLN A 39 23.26 -6.87 -18.05
N GLU A 40 23.91 -7.97 -18.43
CA GLU A 40 24.79 -8.73 -17.52
C GLU A 40 25.99 -7.90 -17.02
N ARG A 41 26.57 -7.08 -17.90
CA ARG A 41 27.72 -6.21 -17.55
C ARG A 41 27.37 -5.18 -16.47
N GLU A 42 26.12 -4.75 -16.43
CA GLU A 42 25.61 -3.74 -15.51
C GLU A 42 24.84 -4.37 -14.34
N GLN A 43 24.73 -5.71 -14.32
CA GLN A 43 23.91 -6.49 -13.38
C GLN A 43 22.46 -5.99 -13.27
N SER A 44 21.93 -5.49 -14.38
CA SER A 44 20.58 -4.90 -14.44
C SER A 44 19.63 -5.79 -15.22
N PHE A 45 18.38 -5.90 -14.78
CA PHE A 45 17.34 -6.63 -15.48
C PHE A 45 16.00 -5.89 -15.42
N SER A 46 15.22 -6.00 -16.48
CA SER A 46 13.84 -5.49 -16.53
C SER A 46 12.86 -6.65 -16.44
N THR A 47 11.89 -6.56 -15.53
CA THR A 47 10.85 -7.59 -15.34
C THR A 47 9.46 -6.96 -15.30
N ALA A 48 8.51 -7.57 -16.00
CA ALA A 48 7.09 -7.26 -15.86
C ALA A 48 6.49 -8.19 -14.80
N THR A 49 6.06 -7.62 -13.67
CA THR A 49 5.43 -8.38 -12.59
C THR A 49 4.08 -7.81 -12.20
N GLY A 50 3.13 -8.69 -11.90
CA GLY A 50 1.87 -8.32 -11.27
C GLY A 50 2.03 -8.34 -9.75
N ALA A 51 1.67 -7.24 -9.09
CA ALA A 51 1.66 -7.13 -7.63
C ALA A 51 0.22 -7.00 -7.11
N ILE A 52 -0.12 -7.82 -6.13
CA ILE A 52 -1.31 -7.65 -5.29
C ILE A 52 -0.85 -7.04 -3.98
N MET A 53 -1.59 -6.03 -3.50
CA MET A 53 -1.35 -5.43 -2.20
C MET A 53 -2.62 -5.39 -1.38
N GLU A 54 -2.45 -5.67 -0.10
CA GLU A 54 -3.50 -5.59 0.90
C GLU A 54 -2.99 -4.79 2.10
N TRP A 55 -3.75 -3.78 2.50
CA TRP A 55 -3.45 -2.91 3.63
C TRP A 55 -4.74 -2.50 4.33
N THR A 56 -4.63 -2.17 5.61
CA THR A 56 -5.75 -1.71 6.43
C THR A 56 -5.49 -0.28 6.89
N ASP A 57 -6.44 0.62 6.63
CA ASP A 57 -6.41 2.00 7.12
C ASP A 57 -7.51 2.21 8.18
N PRO A 58 -7.16 2.32 9.48
CA PRO A 58 -8.14 2.51 10.55
C PRO A 58 -8.97 3.79 10.42
N ARG A 59 -8.48 4.78 9.66
CA ARG A 59 -9.18 6.06 9.44
C ARG A 59 -10.38 5.90 8.51
N LEU A 60 -10.41 4.82 7.74
CA LEU A 60 -11.46 4.47 6.77
C LEU A 60 -12.40 3.39 7.30
N LEU A 61 -12.44 3.14 8.61
CA LEU A 61 -13.43 2.24 9.21
C LEU A 61 -14.78 2.95 9.35
N TRP A 62 -15.85 2.27 8.96
CA TRP A 62 -17.24 2.72 9.16
C TRP A 62 -18.15 1.56 9.58
N SER A 63 -19.26 1.87 10.24
CA SER A 63 -20.34 0.90 10.47
C SER A 63 -21.25 0.86 9.24
N PRO A 64 -21.53 -0.31 8.64
CA PRO A 64 -22.45 -0.41 7.51
C PRO A 64 -23.83 0.20 7.79
N ASP A 65 -24.31 0.12 9.04
CA ASP A 65 -25.62 0.66 9.45
C ASP A 65 -25.72 2.19 9.27
N ASP A 66 -24.62 2.90 9.43
CA ASP A 66 -24.55 4.36 9.23
C ASP A 66 -24.62 4.75 7.74
N PHE A 67 -24.39 3.79 6.84
CA PHE A 67 -24.28 3.99 5.40
C PHE A 67 -25.19 3.03 4.61
N GLN A 68 -26.41 2.79 5.10
CA GLN A 68 -27.44 1.99 4.40
C GLN A 68 -26.97 0.56 4.02
N GLY A 69 -26.13 -0.05 4.86
CA GLY A 69 -25.61 -1.40 4.65
C GLY A 69 -24.44 -1.50 3.66
N ILE A 70 -23.85 -0.39 3.23
CA ILE A 70 -22.65 -0.42 2.37
C ILE A 70 -21.48 -0.99 3.18
N ASN A 71 -20.91 -2.12 2.73
CA ASN A 71 -19.76 -2.78 3.37
C ASN A 71 -18.47 -2.71 2.52
N HIS A 72 -18.58 -2.38 1.23
CA HIS A 72 -17.46 -2.24 0.31
C HIS A 72 -17.67 -1.06 -0.65
N LEU A 73 -16.57 -0.41 -1.03
CA LEU A 73 -16.57 0.71 -1.97
C LEU A 73 -15.35 0.63 -2.88
N TYR A 74 -15.54 0.95 -4.16
CA TYR A 74 -14.44 1.16 -5.10
C TYR A 74 -14.10 2.63 -5.18
N VAL A 75 -12.85 2.97 -4.88
CA VAL A 75 -12.33 4.34 -4.93
C VAL A 75 -11.16 4.44 -5.90
N ARG A 76 -10.99 5.61 -6.51
CA ARG A 76 -9.80 5.89 -7.32
C ARG A 76 -8.57 5.92 -6.42
N ARG A 77 -7.46 5.35 -6.88
CA ARG A 77 -6.16 5.37 -6.20
C ARG A 77 -5.75 6.77 -5.72
N SER A 78 -6.04 7.82 -6.49
CA SER A 78 -5.68 9.19 -6.13
C SER A 78 -6.40 9.76 -4.90
N ARG A 79 -7.41 9.06 -4.35
CA ARG A 79 -8.20 9.52 -3.19
C ARG A 79 -7.90 8.76 -1.90
N ILE A 80 -7.12 7.69 -1.98
CA ILE A 80 -6.78 6.84 -0.84
C ILE A 80 -5.26 6.74 -0.71
N TRP A 81 -4.75 6.71 0.52
CA TRP A 81 -3.35 6.40 0.72
C TRP A 81 -3.07 4.97 0.27
N MET A 82 -1.95 4.76 -0.42
CA MET A 82 -1.48 3.46 -0.90
C MET A 82 0.04 3.45 -0.76
N PRO A 83 0.66 2.35 -0.28
CA PRO A 83 2.12 2.31 -0.13
C PRO A 83 2.81 2.37 -1.50
N GLU A 84 3.89 3.13 -1.58
CA GLU A 84 4.81 3.08 -2.70
C GLU A 84 5.78 1.91 -2.51
N ILE A 85 5.84 1.03 -3.51
CA ILE A 85 6.78 -0.09 -3.52
C ILE A 85 8.00 0.33 -4.31
N VAL A 86 9.16 0.31 -3.67
CA VAL A 86 10.44 0.48 -4.33
C VAL A 86 11.24 -0.81 -4.18
N PRO A 87 11.83 -1.35 -5.27
CA PRO A 87 12.80 -2.42 -5.17
C PRO A 87 13.93 -2.00 -4.23
N CYS A 88 14.23 -2.81 -3.23
CA CYS A 88 15.37 -2.58 -2.36
C CYS A 88 16.62 -3.17 -3.03
N GLU A 89 17.60 -2.32 -3.31
CA GLU A 89 18.93 -2.77 -3.68
C GLU A 89 19.77 -2.90 -2.40
N ARG A 90 20.15 -4.14 -2.06
CA ARG A 90 21.15 -4.36 -1.02
C ARG A 90 22.52 -4.23 -1.69
N ARG A 91 23.23 -3.15 -1.36
CA ARG A 91 24.61 -2.92 -1.77
C ARG A 91 25.57 -3.90 -1.09
#